data_AF-A0A323U2Z3-F1
#
_entry.id   AF-A0A323U2Z3-F1
#
_cell.length_a   1.000
_cell.length_b   1.000
_cell.length_c   1.000
_cell.angle_alpha   90.00
_cell.angle_beta   90.00
_cell.angle_gamma   90.00
#
_symmetry.space_group_name_H-M   'P 1'
#
loop_
_entity.id
_entity.type
_entity.pdbx_description
1 polymer ?
#
loop_
_entity_poly.entity_id
_entity_poly.type
_entity_poly.pdbx_seq_one_letter_code
_entity_poly.pdbx_strand_id
1 'polypeptide(L)'
;MSVAEQQAQAEAERLAHRVFFYDLLHRLRREPNGLLPFHIVSRLRPKGEHYLGMRPIEVDKIIGSVDRYDDFDAQFLPKEPHTVERWTRLRTAQLEGVELPPIQVYKVGEAYFVKDGNHRVALAKADNQTYIDAEVIELEVPVALEPGDTLKDVILKGEYAEFLNRTRLDQLRPGHEEIRFSVPGRYDKLLEHIRTRQYFKGLEEKRSVSWEEAVADWYDTLYLPTVQEIREQGILQNFPGRTEADLYLWVMDHRYYLSQAQGHAVGAEEATASYRERFAKRPLGRFLEGVSRFFRRLSLQPGG
;
A
#
# COMPACT_ATOMS: atom_id res chain seq x y z
N MET A 1 45.53 -13.39 14.11
CA MET A 1 44.07 -13.22 14.10
C MET A 1 43.55 -13.67 15.45
N SER A 2 42.72 -12.86 16.11
CA SER A 2 42.06 -13.26 17.37
C SER A 2 41.03 -14.36 17.11
N VAL A 3 40.64 -15.10 18.16
CA VAL A 3 39.56 -16.11 18.05
C VAL A 3 38.25 -15.44 17.59
N ALA A 4 37.99 -14.22 18.07
CA ALA A 4 36.83 -13.42 17.67
C ALA A 4 36.86 -13.06 16.17
N GLU A 5 38.02 -12.68 15.62
CA GLU A 5 38.18 -12.41 14.19
C GLU A 5 37.93 -13.65 13.33
N GLN A 6 38.46 -14.82 13.72
CA GLN A 6 38.25 -16.07 12.98
C GLN A 6 36.77 -16.48 13.00
N GLN A 7 36.10 -16.35 14.14
CA GLN A 7 34.68 -16.63 14.26
C GLN A 7 33.83 -15.67 13.41
N ALA A 8 34.10 -14.37 13.50
CA ALA A 8 33.39 -13.36 12.71
C ALA A 8 33.54 -13.60 11.20
N GLN A 9 34.73 -14.01 10.74
CA GLN A 9 34.98 -14.28 9.33
C GLN A 9 34.24 -15.53 8.83
N ALA A 10 34.20 -16.61 9.62
CA ALA A 10 33.42 -17.80 9.30
C ALA A 10 31.90 -17.51 9.25
N GLU A 11 31.39 -16.64 10.11
CA GLU A 11 29.99 -16.20 10.07
C GLU A 11 29.69 -15.33 8.83
N ALA A 12 30.61 -14.45 8.46
CA ALA A 12 30.50 -13.62 7.27
C ALA A 12 30.42 -14.46 5.98
N GLU A 13 31.24 -15.51 5.86
CA GLU A 13 31.18 -16.46 4.73
C GLU A 13 29.80 -17.14 4.64
N ARG A 14 29.25 -17.58 5.78
CA ARG A 14 27.90 -18.18 5.82
C ARG A 14 26.81 -17.19 5.40
N LEU A 15 26.92 -15.93 5.81
CA LEU A 15 25.98 -14.88 5.41
C LEU A 15 26.04 -14.62 3.91
N ALA A 16 27.25 -14.51 3.34
CA ALA A 16 27.43 -14.31 1.91
C ALA A 16 26.79 -15.44 1.08
N HIS A 17 26.92 -16.70 1.54
CA HIS A 17 26.30 -17.84 0.89
C HIS A 17 24.76 -17.79 0.97
N ARG A 18 24.19 -17.30 2.09
CA ARG A 18 22.74 -17.11 2.23
C ARG A 18 22.22 -16.03 1.29
N VAL A 19 22.90 -14.88 1.21
CA VAL A 19 22.55 -13.78 0.29
C VAL A 19 22.47 -14.29 -1.14
N PHE A 20 23.49 -15.02 -1.58
CA PHE A 20 23.53 -15.59 -2.94
C PHE A 20 22.33 -16.50 -3.23
N PHE A 21 21.95 -17.34 -2.27
CA PHE A 21 20.80 -18.24 -2.43
C PHE A 21 19.46 -17.48 -2.45
N TYR A 22 19.27 -16.51 -1.56
CA TYR A 22 18.07 -15.67 -1.54
C TYR A 22 17.93 -14.84 -2.81
N ASP A 23 19.01 -14.22 -3.29
CA ASP A 23 19.01 -13.48 -4.56
C ASP A 23 18.64 -14.37 -5.75
N LEU A 24 19.13 -15.62 -5.78
CA LEU A 24 18.77 -16.58 -6.81
C LEU A 24 17.28 -16.94 -6.75
N LEU A 25 16.75 -17.22 -5.56
CA LEU A 25 15.33 -17.53 -5.35
C LEU A 25 14.42 -16.35 -5.76
N HIS A 26 14.78 -15.13 -5.38
CA HIS A 26 14.00 -13.93 -5.74
C HIS A 26 14.03 -13.64 -7.25
N ARG A 27 15.18 -13.86 -7.92
CA ARG A 27 15.25 -13.78 -9.40
C ARG A 27 14.35 -14.80 -10.08
N LEU A 28 14.30 -16.03 -9.56
CA LEU A 28 13.40 -17.07 -10.06
C LEU A 28 11.92 -16.71 -9.86
N ARG A 29 11.58 -16.08 -8.73
CA ARG A 29 10.22 -15.62 -8.40
C ARG A 29 9.84 -14.27 -9.04
N ARG A 30 10.79 -13.55 -9.65
CA ARG A 30 10.62 -12.17 -10.16
C ARG A 30 10.11 -11.20 -9.08
N GLU A 31 10.54 -11.41 -7.84
CA GLU A 31 10.21 -10.54 -6.71
C GLU A 31 11.39 -9.60 -6.41
N PRO A 32 11.14 -8.32 -6.07
CA PRO A 32 12.20 -7.43 -5.64
C PRO A 32 12.77 -7.89 -4.28
N ASN A 33 14.09 -8.11 -4.22
CA ASN A 33 14.83 -8.48 -3.00
C ASN A 33 15.56 -7.27 -2.37
N GLY A 34 14.90 -6.13 -2.33
CA GLY A 34 15.48 -4.87 -1.84
C GLY A 34 14.75 -4.38 -0.60
N LEU A 35 15.48 -3.66 0.25
CA LEU A 35 14.86 -2.88 1.33
C LEU A 35 13.92 -1.81 0.75
N LEU A 36 12.88 -1.46 1.50
CA LEU A 36 12.04 -0.35 1.11
C LEU A 36 12.82 0.97 1.19
N PRO A 37 12.92 1.73 0.08
CA PRO A 37 13.71 2.94 0.06
C PRO A 37 12.90 4.10 0.66
N PHE A 38 13.42 4.80 1.67
CA PHE A 38 12.65 5.76 2.47
C PHE A 38 11.97 6.89 1.69
N HIS A 39 12.51 7.31 0.54
CA HIS A 39 11.88 8.36 -0.27
C HIS A 39 10.43 8.03 -0.67
N ILE A 40 10.03 6.75 -0.67
CA ILE A 40 8.63 6.35 -0.90
C ILE A 40 7.69 6.79 0.22
N VAL A 41 8.18 6.99 1.44
CA VAL A 41 7.41 7.47 2.60
C VAL A 41 6.82 8.85 2.33
N SER A 42 7.47 9.68 1.50
CA SER A 42 6.91 10.96 1.05
C SER A 42 5.56 10.83 0.33
N ARG A 43 5.28 9.66 -0.27
CA ARG A 43 3.99 9.35 -0.91
C ARG A 43 2.87 9.19 0.11
N LEU A 44 3.20 8.81 1.34
CA LEU A 44 2.24 8.68 2.44
C LEU A 44 1.85 10.03 3.05
N ARG A 45 2.36 11.15 2.53
CA ARG A 45 1.98 12.50 2.98
C ARG A 45 2.14 12.71 4.48
N PRO A 46 3.36 12.52 5.03
CA PRO A 46 3.61 12.76 6.44
C PRO A 46 3.23 14.21 6.81
N LYS A 47 2.49 14.36 7.91
CA LYS A 47 1.95 15.64 8.41
C LYS A 47 2.86 16.31 9.43
N GLY A 48 3.74 15.54 10.06
CA GLY A 48 4.66 16.02 11.09
C GLY A 48 5.68 14.96 11.47
N GLU A 49 6.66 15.38 12.27
CA GLU A 49 7.67 14.52 12.87
C GLU A 49 7.74 14.74 14.38
N HIS A 50 7.93 13.65 15.12
CA HIS A 50 8.01 13.65 16.59
C HIS A 50 9.19 12.82 17.06
N TYR A 51 10.09 13.43 17.83
CA TYR A 51 11.17 12.69 18.45
C TYR A 51 10.65 11.91 19.66
N LEU A 52 10.78 10.58 19.61
CA LEU A 52 10.29 9.67 20.64
C LEU A 52 11.36 9.29 21.67
N GLY A 53 12.62 9.70 21.46
CA GLY A 53 13.75 9.34 22.32
C GLY A 53 14.35 7.98 22.01
N MET A 54 15.21 7.51 22.91
CA MET A 54 15.81 6.18 22.85
C MET A 54 14.81 5.12 23.34
N ARG A 55 14.59 4.08 22.55
CA ARG A 55 13.69 2.96 22.85
C ARG A 55 14.21 1.65 22.26
N PRO A 56 13.98 0.50 22.93
CA PRO A 56 14.14 -0.78 22.29
C PRO A 56 13.04 -0.98 21.25
N ILE A 57 13.40 -1.38 20.03
CA ILE A 57 12.46 -1.66 18.94
C ILE A 57 12.63 -3.10 18.44
N GLU A 58 11.55 -3.68 17.94
CA GLU A 58 11.59 -5.01 17.34
C GLU A 58 12.36 -4.98 16.02
N VAL A 59 13.36 -5.86 15.88
CA VAL A 59 14.22 -5.94 14.69
C VAL A 59 13.41 -6.35 13.44
N ASP A 60 12.35 -7.14 13.62
CA ASP A 60 11.49 -7.60 12.52
C ASP A 60 10.58 -6.50 11.97
N LYS A 61 10.38 -5.40 12.71
CA LYS A 61 9.63 -4.23 12.25
C LYS A 61 10.49 -3.28 11.39
N ILE A 62 11.78 -3.55 11.26
CA ILE A 62 12.69 -2.76 10.42
C ILE A 62 12.63 -3.30 8.99
N ILE A 63 12.13 -2.49 8.06
CA ILE A 63 11.78 -2.92 6.69
C ILE A 63 12.48 -2.14 5.58
N GLY A 64 13.17 -1.06 5.94
CA GLY A 64 13.71 -0.12 4.97
C GLY A 64 14.90 0.67 5.48
N SER A 65 15.51 1.41 4.56
CA SER A 65 16.65 2.28 4.85
C SER A 65 16.49 3.62 4.13
N VAL A 66 17.04 4.68 4.73
CA VAL A 66 17.04 6.03 4.17
C VAL A 66 17.96 6.12 2.94
N ASP A 67 19.22 5.75 3.10
CA ASP A 67 20.22 5.95 2.05
C ASP A 67 20.79 4.65 1.48
N ARG A 68 20.91 3.61 2.31
CA ARG A 68 21.66 2.38 1.97
C ARG A 68 20.77 1.20 1.60
N TYR A 69 19.63 1.44 0.98
CA TYR A 69 18.68 0.36 0.65
C TYR A 69 19.19 -0.58 -0.46
N ASP A 70 20.13 -0.13 -1.30
CA ASP A 70 20.74 -0.92 -2.38
C ASP A 70 21.86 -1.87 -1.87
N ASP A 71 22.54 -1.49 -0.77
CA ASP A 71 23.67 -2.24 -0.21
C ASP A 71 23.26 -3.55 0.48
N PHE A 72 21.97 -3.72 0.76
CA PHE A 72 21.40 -4.81 1.53
C PHE A 72 20.20 -5.45 0.82
N ASP A 73 19.93 -6.71 1.15
CA ASP A 73 18.70 -7.39 0.71
C ASP A 73 17.50 -7.10 1.64
N ALA A 74 16.33 -7.65 1.32
CA ALA A 74 15.11 -7.47 2.12
C ALA A 74 15.25 -7.98 3.58
N GLN A 75 16.25 -8.81 3.87
CA GLN A 75 16.56 -9.31 5.21
C GLN A 75 17.70 -8.54 5.89
N PHE A 76 18.10 -7.37 5.36
CA PHE A 76 19.29 -6.61 5.76
C PHE A 76 20.60 -7.39 5.63
N LEU A 77 20.67 -8.41 4.79
CA LEU A 77 21.93 -9.09 4.55
C LEU A 77 22.80 -8.28 3.58
N PRO A 78 24.11 -8.12 3.87
CA PRO A 78 25.00 -7.30 3.06
C PRO A 78 25.25 -7.93 1.69
N LYS A 79 25.02 -7.17 0.61
CA LYS A 79 25.22 -7.64 -0.77
C LYS A 79 26.64 -7.44 -1.29
N GLU A 80 27.32 -6.41 -0.79
CA GLU A 80 28.63 -6.01 -1.31
C GLU A 80 29.80 -6.44 -0.40
N PRO A 81 30.98 -6.78 -0.98
CA PRO A 81 32.15 -7.20 -0.19
C PRO A 81 32.56 -6.19 0.88
N HIS A 82 32.52 -4.89 0.56
CA HIS A 82 32.86 -3.83 1.49
C HIS A 82 31.88 -3.76 2.68
N THR A 83 30.61 -4.13 2.44
CA THR A 83 29.55 -4.17 3.45
C THR A 83 29.75 -5.37 4.39
N VAL A 84 30.23 -6.49 3.85
CA VAL A 84 30.62 -7.69 4.61
C VAL A 84 31.82 -7.40 5.51
N GLU A 85 32.86 -6.72 5.02
CA GLU A 85 34.03 -6.38 5.85
C GLU A 85 33.66 -5.52 7.07
N ARG A 86 32.81 -4.50 6.86
CA ARG A 86 32.34 -3.64 7.96
C ARG A 86 31.45 -4.40 8.94
N TRP A 87 30.65 -5.35 8.46
CA TRP A 87 29.89 -6.27 9.30
C TRP A 87 30.82 -7.14 10.15
N THR A 88 31.86 -7.74 9.56
CA THR A 88 32.85 -8.57 10.28
C THR A 88 33.52 -7.78 11.40
N ARG A 89 33.94 -6.53 11.15
CA ARG A 89 34.55 -5.68 12.18
C ARG A 89 33.60 -5.40 13.35
N LEU A 90 32.32 -5.15 13.06
CA LEU A 90 31.30 -4.95 14.09
C LEU A 90 31.05 -6.24 14.90
N ARG A 91 31.00 -7.39 14.23
CA ARG A 91 30.86 -8.69 14.88
C ARG A 91 32.05 -8.99 15.81
N THR A 92 33.27 -8.74 15.35
CA THR A 92 34.47 -8.89 16.19
C THR A 92 34.37 -8.03 17.45
N ALA A 93 34.03 -6.74 17.31
CA ALA A 93 33.88 -5.83 18.44
C ALA A 93 32.81 -6.32 19.44
N GLN A 94 31.67 -6.82 18.95
CA GLN A 94 30.61 -7.37 19.81
C GLN A 94 31.06 -8.65 20.55
N LEU A 95 31.78 -9.55 19.87
CA LEU A 95 32.35 -10.76 20.48
C LEU A 95 33.41 -10.43 21.55
N GLU A 96 34.09 -9.29 21.39
CA GLU A 96 35.04 -8.74 22.36
C GLU A 96 34.35 -8.00 23.52
N GLY A 97 33.02 -7.96 23.55
CA GLY A 97 32.23 -7.35 24.63
C GLY A 97 32.09 -5.83 24.52
N VAL A 98 32.38 -5.24 23.36
CA VAL A 98 32.18 -3.81 23.12
C VAL A 98 30.68 -3.54 22.94
N GLU A 99 30.13 -2.66 23.78
CA GLU A 99 28.76 -2.16 23.60
C GLU A 99 28.66 -1.34 22.31
N LEU A 100 27.72 -1.71 21.46
CA LEU A 100 27.47 -1.01 20.21
C LEU A 100 26.53 0.18 20.47
N PRO A 101 26.77 1.35 19.85
CA PRO A 101 25.88 2.49 20.01
C PRO A 101 24.48 2.16 19.45
N PRO A 102 23.43 2.87 19.90
CA PRO A 102 22.09 2.69 19.36
C PRO A 102 22.04 3.07 17.87
N ILE A 103 21.05 2.52 17.17
CA ILE A 103 20.73 2.90 15.78
C ILE A 103 19.85 4.16 15.75
N GLN A 104 19.69 4.79 14.58
CA GLN A 104 18.71 5.85 14.39
C GLN A 104 17.69 5.41 13.35
N VAL A 105 16.41 5.58 13.66
CA VAL A 105 15.31 5.14 12.78
C VAL A 105 14.21 6.20 12.65
N TYR A 106 13.56 6.20 11.49
CA TYR A 106 12.24 6.78 11.32
C TYR A 106 11.18 5.71 11.57
N LYS A 107 10.19 6.00 12.42
CA LYS A 107 8.98 5.18 12.60
C LYS A 107 7.87 5.71 11.70
N VAL A 108 7.25 4.84 10.91
CA VAL A 108 6.12 5.18 10.03
C VAL A 108 5.03 4.13 10.26
N GLY A 109 3.95 4.51 10.94
CA GLY A 109 2.99 3.53 11.45
C GLY A 109 3.68 2.55 12.41
N GLU A 110 3.67 1.26 12.07
CA GLU A 110 4.31 0.19 12.85
C GLU A 110 5.67 -0.25 12.28
N ALA A 111 6.09 0.35 11.16
CA ALA A 111 7.32 0.02 10.47
C ALA A 111 8.46 1.00 10.80
N TYR A 112 9.71 0.52 10.69
CA TYR A 112 10.91 1.33 10.89
C TYR A 112 11.80 1.37 9.65
N PHE A 113 12.37 2.55 9.41
CA PHE A 113 13.34 2.82 8.36
C PHE A 113 14.65 3.28 8.99
N VAL A 114 15.74 2.60 8.67
CA VAL A 114 17.06 2.90 9.23
C VAL A 114 17.61 4.18 8.62
N LYS A 115 17.81 5.20 9.47
CA LYS A 115 18.53 6.42 9.14
C LYS A 115 20.04 6.23 9.32
N ASP A 116 20.45 5.60 10.42
CA ASP A 116 21.83 5.23 10.68
C ASP A 116 21.91 3.87 11.40
N GLY A 117 22.98 3.10 11.14
CA GLY A 117 23.22 1.83 11.79
C GLY A 117 22.80 0.57 11.01
N ASN A 118 22.70 0.63 9.68
CA ASN A 118 22.32 -0.51 8.83
C ASN A 118 23.08 -1.81 9.12
N HIS A 119 24.40 -1.75 9.32
CA HIS A 119 25.18 -2.95 9.66
C HIS A 119 24.88 -3.53 11.05
N ARG A 120 24.49 -2.68 12.00
CA ARG A 120 24.08 -3.13 13.35
C ARG A 120 22.72 -3.84 13.26
N VAL A 121 21.82 -3.37 12.41
CA VAL A 121 20.57 -4.07 12.09
C VAL A 121 20.85 -5.41 11.41
N ALA A 122 21.75 -5.43 10.42
CA ALA A 122 22.17 -6.67 9.75
C ALA A 122 22.74 -7.69 10.74
N LEU A 123 23.57 -7.23 11.69
CA LEU A 123 24.13 -8.04 12.76
C LEU A 123 23.03 -8.56 13.72
N ALA A 124 22.13 -7.70 14.17
CA ALA A 124 21.02 -8.09 15.03
C ALA A 124 20.10 -9.13 14.36
N LYS A 125 19.82 -8.98 13.06
CA LYS A 125 19.07 -10.00 12.28
C LYS A 125 19.84 -11.31 12.15
N ALA A 126 21.14 -11.26 11.87
CA ALA A 126 21.98 -12.45 11.78
C ALA A 126 22.02 -13.24 13.10
N ASP A 127 22.02 -12.54 14.24
CA ASP A 127 21.98 -13.10 15.59
C ASP A 127 20.57 -13.54 16.04
N ASN A 128 19.52 -13.32 15.24
CA ASN A 128 18.12 -13.51 15.62
C ASN A 128 17.74 -12.73 16.89
N GLN A 129 18.33 -11.56 17.09
CA GLN A 129 18.02 -10.66 18.19
C GLN A 129 16.61 -10.09 17.99
N THR A 130 15.78 -10.17 19.04
CA THR A 130 14.39 -9.70 18.97
C THR A 130 14.29 -8.18 19.03
N TYR A 131 15.10 -7.53 19.86
CA TYR A 131 15.05 -6.09 20.11
C TYR A 131 16.40 -5.42 19.93
N ILE A 132 16.44 -4.21 19.35
CA ILE A 132 17.63 -3.38 19.23
C ILE A 132 17.35 -1.97 19.76
N ASP A 133 18.31 -1.36 20.45
CA ASP A 133 18.17 0.00 20.95
C ASP A 133 18.29 1.02 19.82
N ALA A 134 17.32 1.94 19.75
CA ALA A 134 17.20 2.92 18.69
C ALA A 134 16.77 4.29 19.19
N GLU A 135 17.33 5.35 18.62
CA GLU A 135 16.74 6.68 18.65
C GLU A 135 15.64 6.77 17.59
N VAL A 136 14.40 7.04 18.02
CA VAL A 136 13.23 6.95 17.15
C VAL A 136 12.66 8.33 16.85
N ILE A 137 12.50 8.64 15.56
CA ILE A 137 11.74 9.80 15.07
C ILE A 137 10.47 9.27 14.39
N GLU A 138 9.30 9.52 14.96
CA GLU A 138 8.03 9.11 14.38
C GLU A 138 7.52 10.12 13.35
N LEU A 139 7.09 9.62 12.20
CA LEU A 139 6.44 10.38 11.16
C LEU A 139 4.93 10.12 11.22
N GLU A 140 4.16 11.18 11.43
CA GLU A 140 2.71 11.09 11.44
C GLU A 140 2.19 10.98 10.00
N VAL A 141 1.64 9.83 9.62
CA VAL A 141 1.08 9.58 8.28
C VAL A 141 -0.43 9.32 8.35
N PRO A 142 -1.24 9.73 7.35
CA PRO A 142 -2.68 9.49 7.33
C PRO A 142 -3.04 8.01 7.18
N VAL A 143 -2.15 7.23 6.55
CA VAL A 143 -2.32 5.78 6.34
C VAL A 143 -1.07 5.08 6.87
N ALA A 144 -1.26 4.20 7.84
CA ALA A 144 -0.16 3.53 8.53
C ALA A 144 0.52 2.47 7.64
N LEU A 145 1.85 2.41 7.71
CA LEU A 145 2.62 1.29 7.18
C LEU A 145 2.68 0.14 8.19
N GLU A 146 2.65 -1.06 7.65
CA GLU A 146 2.83 -2.32 8.36
C GLU A 146 4.17 -2.95 7.94
N PRO A 147 4.84 -3.70 8.82
CA PRO A 147 6.11 -4.35 8.49
C PRO A 147 6.06 -5.33 7.29
N GLY A 148 4.87 -5.83 6.93
CA GLY A 148 4.68 -6.73 5.78
C GLY A 148 4.43 -6.02 4.45
N ASP A 149 4.33 -4.68 4.45
CA ASP A 149 4.00 -3.94 3.24
C ASP A 149 5.10 -4.06 2.17
N THR A 150 4.69 -4.43 0.96
CA THR A 150 5.56 -4.40 -0.21
C THR A 150 5.65 -2.98 -0.78
N LEU A 151 6.59 -2.75 -1.69
CA LEU A 151 6.67 -1.47 -2.42
C LEU A 151 5.33 -1.11 -3.09
N LYS A 152 4.63 -2.11 -3.62
CA LYS A 152 3.30 -1.92 -4.23
C LYS A 152 2.29 -1.41 -3.19
N ASP A 153 2.31 -1.96 -1.98
CA ASP A 153 1.39 -1.59 -0.92
C ASP A 153 1.66 -0.17 -0.43
N VAL A 154 2.93 0.23 -0.28
CA VAL A 154 3.29 1.62 0.04
C VAL A 154 2.78 2.59 -1.03
N ILE A 155 2.86 2.22 -2.31
CA ILE A 155 2.33 3.04 -3.41
C ILE A 155 0.81 3.19 -3.29
N LEU A 156 0.08 2.08 -3.10
CA LEU A 156 -1.37 2.09 -2.95
C LEU A 156 -1.83 2.89 -1.73
N LYS A 157 -1.15 2.72 -0.58
CA LYS A 157 -1.40 3.50 0.65
C LYS A 157 -1.10 4.98 0.45
N GLY A 158 -0.06 5.32 -0.31
CA GLY A 158 0.26 6.71 -0.66
C GLY A 158 -0.80 7.37 -1.53
N GLU A 159 -1.32 6.67 -2.54
CA GLU A 159 -2.44 7.17 -3.33
C GLU A 159 -3.71 7.34 -2.50
N TYR A 160 -3.97 6.42 -1.55
CA TYR A 160 -5.09 6.56 -0.63
C TYR A 160 -4.92 7.75 0.31
N ALA A 161 -3.72 7.98 0.85
CA ALA A 161 -3.43 9.14 1.70
C ALA A 161 -3.66 10.46 0.93
N GLU A 162 -3.26 10.53 -0.34
CA GLU A 162 -3.56 11.67 -1.21
C GLU A 162 -5.06 11.82 -1.45
N PHE A 163 -5.78 10.72 -1.68
CA PHE A 163 -7.24 10.73 -1.82
C PHE A 163 -7.92 11.30 -0.57
N LEU A 164 -7.53 10.85 0.62
CA LEU A 164 -8.03 11.36 1.90
C LEU A 164 -7.72 12.85 2.07
N ASN A 165 -6.50 13.28 1.78
CA ASN A 165 -6.14 14.70 1.85
C ASN A 165 -7.00 15.58 0.93
N ARG A 166 -7.29 15.11 -0.29
CA ARG A 166 -8.08 15.86 -1.27
C ARG A 166 -9.58 15.84 -0.97
N THR A 167 -10.10 14.75 -0.39
CA THR A 167 -11.54 14.58 -0.15
C THR A 167 -11.96 14.94 1.26
N ARG A 168 -11.03 14.90 2.22
CA ARG A 168 -11.28 14.99 3.67
C ARG A 168 -12.30 13.96 4.14
N LEU A 169 -12.40 12.82 3.46
CA LEU A 169 -13.41 11.80 3.74
C LEU A 169 -13.33 11.28 5.18
N ASP A 170 -12.11 11.15 5.70
CA ASP A 170 -11.81 10.80 7.10
C ASP A 170 -12.46 11.75 8.12
N GLN A 171 -12.57 13.03 7.78
CA GLN A 171 -13.17 14.07 8.63
C GLN A 171 -14.68 14.21 8.38
N LEU A 172 -15.10 14.09 7.12
CA LEU A 172 -16.50 14.22 6.71
C LEU A 172 -17.33 13.02 7.14
N ARG A 173 -16.74 11.82 7.12
CA ARG A 173 -17.35 10.56 7.53
C ARG A 173 -16.40 9.79 8.46
N PRO A 174 -16.32 10.19 9.74
CA PRO A 174 -15.56 9.43 10.73
C PRO A 174 -16.05 7.98 10.76
N GLY A 175 -15.12 7.01 10.71
CA GLY A 175 -15.46 5.59 10.65
C GLY A 175 -15.88 5.06 9.28
N HIS A 176 -15.68 5.83 8.20
CA HIS A 176 -15.82 5.30 6.85
C HIS A 176 -15.01 4.02 6.64
N GLU A 177 -15.57 3.06 5.91
CA GLU A 177 -14.87 1.87 5.45
C GLU A 177 -13.67 2.27 4.57
N GLU A 178 -12.53 1.63 4.80
CA GLU A 178 -11.30 1.89 4.05
C GLU A 178 -11.49 1.51 2.57
N ILE A 179 -11.21 2.45 1.68
CA ILE A 179 -11.32 2.25 0.24
C ILE A 179 -9.99 1.72 -0.26
N ARG A 180 -9.88 0.41 -0.47
CA ARG A 180 -8.63 -0.25 -0.93
C ARG A 180 -8.73 -0.65 -2.39
N PHE A 181 -7.74 -0.33 -3.21
CA PHE A 181 -7.61 -0.82 -4.58
C PHE A 181 -6.49 -1.87 -4.70
N SER A 182 -6.64 -2.80 -5.66
CA SER A 182 -5.61 -3.81 -5.95
C SER A 182 -4.55 -3.33 -6.95
N VAL A 183 -4.81 -2.22 -7.64
CA VAL A 183 -3.97 -1.67 -8.72
C VAL A 183 -3.76 -0.17 -8.52
N PRO A 184 -2.53 0.35 -8.70
CA PRO A 184 -2.24 1.79 -8.66
C PRO A 184 -3.03 2.62 -9.69
N GLY A 185 -3.15 3.92 -9.44
CA GLY A 185 -3.75 4.92 -10.31
C GLY A 185 -5.29 4.98 -10.28
N ARG A 186 -5.93 4.23 -9.38
CA ARG A 186 -7.41 4.09 -9.36
C ARG A 186 -8.11 5.21 -8.59
N TYR A 187 -7.45 5.83 -7.61
CA TYR A 187 -8.05 6.93 -6.85
C TYR A 187 -8.32 8.17 -7.69
N ASP A 188 -7.52 8.44 -8.74
CA ASP A 188 -7.78 9.55 -9.66
C ASP A 188 -9.11 9.37 -10.40
N LYS A 189 -9.46 8.14 -10.76
CA LYS A 189 -10.77 7.82 -11.34
C LYS A 189 -11.90 8.03 -10.36
N LEU A 190 -11.68 7.69 -9.10
CA LEU A 190 -12.66 7.95 -8.04
C LEU A 190 -12.91 9.45 -7.86
N LEU A 191 -11.85 10.26 -7.88
CA LEU A 191 -11.94 11.72 -7.80
C LEU A 191 -12.65 12.31 -9.02
N GLU A 192 -12.43 11.78 -10.23
CA GLU A 192 -13.20 12.13 -11.43
C GLU A 192 -14.70 11.83 -11.23
N HIS A 193 -15.05 10.64 -10.74
CA HIS A 193 -16.44 10.25 -10.47
C HIS A 193 -17.13 11.18 -9.46
N ILE A 194 -16.44 11.56 -8.38
CA ILE A 194 -16.98 12.51 -7.37
C ILE A 194 -17.22 13.88 -8.01
N ARG A 195 -16.30 14.39 -8.83
CA ARG A 195 -16.48 15.67 -9.55
C ARG A 195 -17.66 15.61 -10.51
N THR A 196 -17.80 14.52 -11.26
CA THR A 196 -18.94 14.31 -12.15
C THR A 196 -20.24 14.33 -11.34
N ARG A 197 -20.28 13.65 -10.19
CA ARG A 197 -21.45 13.65 -9.30
C ARG A 197 -21.75 15.04 -8.74
N GLN A 198 -20.74 15.79 -8.30
CA GLN A 198 -20.89 17.18 -7.83
C GLN A 198 -21.61 18.05 -8.87
N TYR A 199 -21.14 17.98 -10.12
CA TYR A 199 -21.71 18.75 -11.23
C TYR A 199 -23.20 18.41 -11.44
N PHE A 200 -23.52 17.11 -11.54
CA PHE A 200 -24.90 16.67 -11.77
C PHE A 200 -25.84 17.01 -10.61
N LYS A 201 -25.39 16.84 -9.36
CA LYS A 201 -26.17 17.19 -8.17
C LYS A 201 -26.49 18.69 -8.16
N GLY A 202 -25.52 19.54 -8.50
CA GLY A 202 -25.73 20.98 -8.62
C GLY A 202 -26.79 21.36 -9.67
N LEU A 203 -26.83 20.65 -10.80
CA LEU A 203 -27.87 20.83 -11.83
C LEU A 203 -29.26 20.37 -11.36
N GLU A 204 -29.35 19.29 -10.58
CA GLU A 204 -30.61 18.77 -10.05
C GLU A 204 -31.20 19.70 -8.99
N GLU A 205 -30.37 20.18 -8.09
CA GLU A 205 -30.79 21.05 -6.98
C GLU A 205 -30.82 22.53 -7.35
N LYS A 206 -30.41 22.87 -8.59
CA LYS A 206 -30.32 24.24 -9.11
C LYS A 206 -29.51 25.18 -8.20
N ARG A 207 -28.44 24.65 -7.61
CA ARG A 207 -27.54 25.38 -6.71
C ARG A 207 -26.11 24.90 -6.87
N SER A 208 -25.16 25.69 -6.37
CA SER A 208 -23.79 25.20 -6.21
C SER A 208 -23.74 24.15 -5.09
N VAL A 209 -23.00 23.08 -5.35
CA VAL A 209 -22.71 22.00 -4.40
C VAL A 209 -21.23 22.10 -4.07
N SER A 210 -20.90 22.14 -2.78
CA SER A 210 -19.49 22.18 -2.33
C SER A 210 -18.79 20.85 -2.62
N TRP A 211 -17.46 20.86 -2.64
CA TRP A 211 -16.69 19.64 -2.86
C TRP A 211 -16.92 18.64 -1.72
N GLU A 212 -16.90 19.10 -0.48
CA GLU A 212 -17.15 18.31 0.72
C GLU A 212 -18.54 17.68 0.72
N GLU A 213 -19.55 18.44 0.31
CA GLU A 213 -20.91 17.93 0.19
C GLU A 213 -21.00 16.85 -0.91
N ALA A 214 -20.31 17.03 -2.04
CA ALA A 214 -20.29 16.03 -3.09
C ALA A 214 -19.56 14.75 -2.69
N VAL A 215 -18.45 14.86 -1.95
CA VAL A 215 -17.72 13.71 -1.39
C VAL A 215 -18.65 12.93 -0.44
N ALA A 216 -19.32 13.63 0.47
CA ALA A 216 -20.25 13.05 1.42
C ALA A 216 -21.44 12.36 0.73
N ASP A 217 -22.10 13.04 -0.21
CA ASP A 217 -23.21 12.48 -1.01
C ASP A 217 -22.76 11.24 -1.80
N TRP A 218 -21.61 11.32 -2.46
CA TRP A 218 -21.05 10.19 -3.21
C TRP A 218 -20.78 8.98 -2.31
N TYR A 219 -20.18 9.19 -1.13
CA TYR A 219 -19.85 8.10 -0.24
C TYR A 219 -21.12 7.39 0.27
N ASP A 220 -22.08 8.17 0.78
CA ASP A 220 -23.28 7.65 1.44
C ASP A 220 -24.30 7.06 0.45
N THR A 221 -24.44 7.65 -0.74
CA THR A 221 -25.53 7.30 -1.67
C THR A 221 -25.09 6.41 -2.82
N LEU A 222 -23.78 6.37 -3.12
CA LEU A 222 -23.24 5.59 -4.23
C LEU A 222 -22.23 4.55 -3.77
N TYR A 223 -21.11 4.97 -3.17
CA TYR A 223 -20.01 4.06 -2.88
C TYR A 223 -20.42 2.98 -1.87
N LEU A 224 -20.84 3.39 -0.67
CA LEU A 224 -21.14 2.47 0.42
C LEU A 224 -22.29 1.50 0.07
N PRO A 225 -23.44 1.94 -0.47
CA PRO A 225 -24.51 1.02 -0.85
C PRO A 225 -24.09 0.04 -1.96
N THR A 226 -23.24 0.48 -2.90
CA THR A 226 -22.75 -0.39 -3.98
C THR A 226 -21.82 -1.47 -3.45
N VAL A 227 -20.89 -1.10 -2.58
CA VAL A 227 -19.95 -2.04 -1.96
C VAL A 227 -20.68 -3.04 -1.07
N GLN A 228 -21.68 -2.60 -0.30
CA GLN A 228 -22.54 -3.47 0.50
C GLN A 228 -23.28 -4.49 -0.37
N GLU A 229 -23.88 -4.08 -1.49
CA GLU A 229 -24.54 -5.02 -2.41
C GLU A 229 -23.53 -6.01 -3.05
N ILE A 230 -22.33 -5.54 -3.43
CA ILE A 230 -21.26 -6.42 -3.94
C ILE A 230 -20.92 -7.52 -2.92
N ARG A 231 -20.85 -7.13 -1.63
CA ARG A 231 -20.55 -8.01 -0.50
C ARG A 231 -21.69 -9.00 -0.24
N GLU A 232 -22.92 -8.52 -0.13
CA GLU A 232 -24.12 -9.33 0.12
C GLU A 232 -24.35 -10.39 -0.96
N GLN A 233 -24.11 -10.04 -2.22
CA GLN A 233 -24.26 -10.95 -3.36
C GLN A 233 -23.05 -11.88 -3.55
N GLY A 234 -21.99 -11.72 -2.74
CA GLY A 234 -20.78 -12.53 -2.82
C GLY A 234 -20.03 -12.40 -4.15
N ILE A 235 -20.19 -11.29 -4.87
CA ILE A 235 -19.66 -11.12 -6.24
C ILE A 235 -18.14 -11.20 -6.25
N LEU A 236 -17.49 -10.70 -5.19
CA LEU A 236 -16.03 -10.68 -5.04
C LEU A 236 -15.39 -12.08 -5.15
N GLN A 237 -16.13 -13.15 -4.80
CA GLN A 237 -15.64 -14.52 -4.88
C GLN A 237 -15.25 -14.94 -6.31
N ASN A 238 -15.84 -14.30 -7.33
CA ASN A 238 -15.54 -14.56 -8.74
C ASN A 238 -14.31 -13.78 -9.25
N PHE A 239 -13.73 -12.90 -8.43
CA PHE A 239 -12.64 -12.00 -8.82
C PHE A 239 -11.46 -12.09 -7.83
N PRO A 240 -10.70 -13.21 -7.85
CA PRO A 240 -9.58 -13.40 -6.93
C PRO A 240 -8.53 -12.29 -7.11
N GLY A 241 -8.04 -11.75 -5.98
CA GLY A 241 -7.06 -10.67 -5.95
C GLY A 241 -7.63 -9.28 -6.24
N ARG A 242 -8.96 -9.13 -6.37
CA ARG A 242 -9.65 -7.84 -6.48
C ARG A 242 -10.29 -7.43 -5.16
N THR A 243 -10.61 -6.15 -5.08
CA THR A 243 -11.29 -5.51 -3.94
C THR A 243 -12.69 -5.06 -4.33
N GLU A 244 -13.50 -4.71 -3.34
CA GLU A 244 -14.83 -4.14 -3.56
C GLU A 244 -14.73 -2.77 -4.26
N ALA A 245 -13.69 -1.97 -3.98
CA ALA A 245 -13.46 -0.71 -4.67
C ALA A 245 -13.11 -0.91 -6.15
N ASP A 246 -12.31 -1.94 -6.49
CA ASP A 246 -12.03 -2.29 -7.89
C ASP A 246 -13.33 -2.63 -8.64
N LEU A 247 -14.19 -3.43 -8.01
CA LEU A 247 -15.49 -3.80 -8.57
C LEU A 247 -16.42 -2.61 -8.66
N TYR A 248 -16.43 -1.71 -7.67
CA TYR A 248 -17.16 -0.46 -7.71
C TYR A 248 -16.78 0.34 -8.97
N LEU A 249 -15.48 0.62 -9.18
CA LEU A 249 -15.04 1.34 -10.38
C LEU A 249 -15.40 0.59 -11.66
N TRP A 250 -15.22 -0.73 -11.69
CA TRP A 250 -15.61 -1.54 -12.85
C TRP A 250 -17.10 -1.41 -13.18
N VAL A 251 -17.98 -1.50 -12.18
CA VAL A 251 -19.43 -1.32 -12.32
C VAL A 251 -19.73 0.08 -12.83
N MET A 252 -19.09 1.11 -12.27
CA MET A 252 -19.34 2.49 -12.67
C MET A 252 -18.91 2.77 -14.11
N ASP A 253 -17.73 2.27 -14.52
CA ASP A 253 -17.23 2.41 -15.89
C ASP A 253 -18.05 1.56 -16.89
N HIS A 254 -18.46 0.34 -16.53
CA HIS A 254 -19.24 -0.53 -17.44
C HIS A 254 -20.67 -0.04 -17.64
N ARG A 255 -21.27 0.61 -16.64
CA ARG A 255 -22.55 1.31 -16.81
C ARG A 255 -22.45 2.43 -17.85
N TYR A 256 -21.31 3.10 -17.94
CA TYR A 256 -21.04 4.10 -18.97
C TYR A 256 -20.96 3.45 -20.37
N TYR A 257 -20.20 2.37 -20.54
CA TYR A 257 -20.04 1.69 -21.84
C TYR A 257 -21.30 0.98 -22.36
N LEU A 258 -22.08 0.32 -21.50
CA LEU A 258 -23.35 -0.28 -21.92
C LEU A 258 -24.42 0.76 -22.24
N SER A 259 -24.27 1.98 -21.72
CA SER A 259 -25.14 3.08 -22.12
C SER A 259 -24.86 3.54 -23.56
N GLN A 260 -23.59 3.54 -23.97
CA GLN A 260 -23.10 3.84 -25.33
C GLN A 260 -23.47 2.73 -26.34
N ALA A 261 -23.30 1.45 -25.98
CA ALA A 261 -23.54 0.31 -26.90
C ALA A 261 -25.03 0.10 -27.28
N GLN A 262 -25.97 0.70 -26.54
CA GLN A 262 -27.40 0.73 -26.89
C GLN A 262 -27.78 1.85 -27.88
N GLY A 263 -26.79 2.43 -28.58
CA GLY A 263 -27.00 2.92 -29.94
C GLY A 263 -27.39 4.39 -30.10
N HIS A 264 -26.75 5.32 -29.40
CA HIS A 264 -26.71 6.72 -29.87
C HIS A 264 -25.27 7.23 -29.73
N ALA A 265 -24.71 7.78 -30.81
CA ALA A 265 -23.49 8.57 -30.76
C ALA A 265 -23.89 9.94 -30.21
N VAL A 266 -23.74 10.11 -28.90
CA VAL A 266 -24.34 11.24 -28.20
C VAL A 266 -23.28 12.32 -27.97
N GLY A 267 -23.54 13.54 -28.47
CA GLY A 267 -22.73 14.73 -28.17
C GLY A 267 -22.74 15.04 -26.67
N ALA A 268 -21.75 15.79 -26.19
CA ALA A 268 -21.51 16.03 -24.76
C ALA A 268 -22.75 16.49 -23.95
N GLU A 269 -23.68 17.24 -24.55
CA GLU A 269 -24.92 17.68 -23.89
C GLU A 269 -25.98 16.59 -23.74
N GLU A 270 -26.05 15.62 -24.64
CA GLU A 270 -27.08 14.58 -24.62
C GLU A 270 -26.59 13.34 -23.83
N ALA A 271 -25.26 13.16 -23.68
CA ALA A 271 -24.65 12.22 -22.74
C ALA A 271 -25.04 12.57 -21.29
N THR A 272 -25.24 13.86 -21.03
CA THR A 272 -25.63 14.46 -19.75
C THR A 272 -27.10 14.14 -19.38
N ALA A 273 -28.01 14.04 -20.36
CA ALA A 273 -29.40 13.62 -20.14
C ALA A 273 -29.55 12.09 -20.01
N SER A 274 -28.77 11.31 -20.77
CA SER A 274 -28.69 9.85 -20.70
C SER A 274 -28.17 9.35 -19.34
N TYR A 275 -27.18 10.04 -18.77
CA TYR A 275 -26.70 9.80 -17.41
C TYR A 275 -27.85 9.89 -16.39
N ARG A 276 -28.69 10.93 -16.51
CA ARG A 276 -29.84 11.25 -15.64
C ARG A 276 -30.93 10.18 -15.63
N GLU A 277 -31.31 9.64 -16.78
CA GLU A 277 -32.37 8.63 -16.85
C GLU A 277 -31.90 7.20 -16.53
N ARG A 278 -30.64 6.86 -16.83
CA ARG A 278 -30.14 5.48 -16.69
C ARG A 278 -29.43 5.21 -15.37
N PHE A 279 -28.86 6.22 -14.71
CA PHE A 279 -28.23 6.03 -13.41
C PHE A 279 -29.24 5.98 -12.26
N ALA A 280 -30.30 6.79 -12.33
CA ALA A 280 -31.29 6.94 -11.25
C ALA A 280 -32.44 5.90 -11.26
N LYS A 281 -32.77 5.29 -12.41
CA LYS A 281 -34.03 4.53 -12.55
C LYS A 281 -33.92 2.99 -12.47
N ARG A 282 -32.72 2.38 -12.46
CA ARG A 282 -32.57 0.92 -12.32
C ARG A 282 -31.92 0.57 -10.99
N PRO A 283 -32.54 -0.29 -10.14
CA PRO A 283 -31.94 -0.70 -8.89
C PRO A 283 -30.64 -1.44 -9.19
N LEU A 284 -29.55 -0.97 -8.58
CA LEU A 284 -28.20 -1.49 -8.78
C LEU A 284 -28.13 -3.02 -8.55
N GLY A 285 -28.91 -3.52 -7.60
CA GLY A 285 -29.10 -4.96 -7.35
C GLY A 285 -29.49 -5.76 -8.59
N ARG A 286 -30.39 -5.28 -9.46
CA ARG A 286 -30.76 -6.01 -10.69
C ARG A 286 -29.64 -6.08 -11.73
N PHE A 287 -28.78 -5.07 -11.78
CA PHE A 287 -27.60 -5.06 -12.65
C PHE A 287 -26.52 -5.99 -12.11
N LEU A 288 -26.25 -5.91 -10.81
CA LEU A 288 -25.30 -6.75 -10.10
C LEU A 288 -25.73 -8.23 -10.10
N GLU A 289 -27.03 -8.52 -9.99
CA GLU A 289 -27.57 -9.86 -10.23
C GLU A 289 -27.28 -10.37 -11.64
N GLY A 290 -27.38 -9.51 -12.67
CA GLY A 290 -27.10 -9.86 -14.06
C GLY A 290 -25.63 -10.18 -14.28
N VAL A 291 -24.74 -9.38 -13.69
CA VAL A 291 -23.29 -9.61 -13.66
C VAL A 291 -22.97 -10.90 -12.90
N SER A 292 -23.52 -11.08 -11.70
CA SER A 292 -23.36 -12.29 -10.88
C SER A 292 -23.83 -13.54 -11.64
N ARG A 293 -25.00 -13.49 -12.30
CA ARG A 293 -25.51 -14.59 -13.13
C ARG A 293 -24.63 -14.89 -14.35
N PHE A 294 -24.12 -13.85 -15.02
CA PHE A 294 -23.20 -14.02 -16.15
C PHE A 294 -21.91 -14.72 -15.71
N PHE A 295 -21.28 -14.27 -14.62
CA PHE A 295 -20.05 -14.88 -14.11
C PHE A 295 -20.27 -16.26 -13.49
N ARG A 296 -21.39 -16.48 -12.78
CA ARG A 296 -21.78 -17.81 -12.28
C ARG A 296 -21.99 -18.81 -13.42
N ARG A 297 -22.46 -18.36 -14.58
CA ARG A 297 -22.60 -19.20 -15.79
C ARG A 297 -21.24 -19.54 -16.41
N LEU A 298 -20.28 -18.62 -16.38
CA LEU A 298 -18.90 -18.84 -16.83
C LEU A 298 -18.13 -19.77 -15.88
N SER A 299 -18.32 -19.66 -14.57
CA SER A 299 -17.68 -20.55 -13.58
C SER A 299 -18.25 -21.97 -13.57
N LEU A 300 -19.42 -22.20 -14.18
CA LEU A 300 -20.09 -23.50 -14.28
C LEU A 300 -19.84 -24.22 -15.63
N GLN A 301 -19.04 -23.66 -16.54
CA GLN A 301 -18.53 -24.39 -17.69
C GLN A 301 -17.12 -24.92 -17.37
N PRO A 302 -16.94 -26.21 -17.03
CA PRO A 302 -15.64 -26.83 -17.11
C PRO A 302 -15.25 -26.93 -18.59
N GLY A 303 -13.96 -26.80 -18.89
CA GLY A 303 -13.40 -26.58 -20.21
C GLY A 303 -14.01 -27.37 -21.37
N GLY A 304 -14.20 -26.67 -22.48
CA GLY A 304 -14.09 -27.22 -23.83
C GLY A 304 -12.74 -26.85 -24.41
#